data_AF-A0A2U9ILV8-F1
#
_entry.id   AF-A0A2U9ILV8-F1
#
_cell.length_a   1.000
_cell.length_b   1.000
_cell.length_c   1.000
_cell.angle_alpha   90.00
_cell.angle_beta   90.00
_cell.angle_gamma   90.00
#
_symmetry.space_group_name_H-M   'P 1'
#
loop_
_entity.id
_entity.type
_entity.pdbx_description
1 polymer ?
#
loop_
_entity_poly.entity_id
_entity_poly.type
_entity_poly.pdbx_seq_one_letter_code
_entity_poly.pdbx_strand_id
1 'polypeptide(L)'
;MSSTAEIGKTSLRWAAMLLSALWAGVHLDLTSAVLPNPTATLIYRIFFGFTSALAIVAAVAFIQGIKKLYFPAMIFFIIDFILLTETRTAPALFVGKVLPVNPYVEISLALDIILIALSAVLWRIDRK
;
A
#
# COMPACT_ATOMS: atom_id res chain seq x y z
N MET A 1 -10.83 28.89 -5.42
CA MET A 1 -10.48 28.29 -4.11
C MET A 1 -9.53 29.23 -3.39
N SER A 2 -9.57 29.29 -2.06
CA SER A 2 -8.57 30.07 -1.31
C SER A 2 -7.18 29.44 -1.45
N SER A 3 -6.12 30.24 -1.41
CA SER A 3 -4.73 29.75 -1.47
C SER A 3 -4.45 28.68 -0.41
N THR A 4 -5.03 28.80 0.78
CA THR A 4 -4.94 27.82 1.86
C THR A 4 -5.50 26.44 1.50
N ALA A 5 -6.60 26.40 0.74
CA ALA A 5 -7.21 25.13 0.33
C ALA A 5 -6.35 24.38 -0.70
N GLU A 6 -5.72 25.10 -1.63
CA GLU A 6 -4.78 24.52 -2.60
C GLU A 6 -3.50 24.02 -1.93
N ILE A 7 -2.98 24.76 -0.95
CA ILE A 7 -1.83 24.33 -0.13
C ILE A 7 -2.18 23.03 0.61
N GLY A 8 -3.32 22.98 1.29
CA GLY A 8 -3.74 21.79 2.04
C GLY A 8 -3.87 20.55 1.16
N LYS A 9 -4.49 20.68 -0.01
CA LYS A 9 -4.60 19.59 -0.99
C LYS A 9 -3.23 19.14 -1.51
N THR A 10 -2.35 20.09 -1.80
CA THR A 10 -0.97 19.78 -2.23
C THR A 10 -0.22 19.03 -1.14
N SER A 11 -0.32 19.46 0.12
CA SER A 11 0.27 18.74 1.27
C SER A 11 -0.26 17.32 1.40
N LEU A 12 -1.57 17.09 1.23
CA LEU A 12 -2.15 15.75 1.26
C LEU A 12 -1.60 14.85 0.16
N ARG A 13 -1.42 15.38 -1.05
CA ARG A 13 -0.80 14.65 -2.18
C ARG A 13 0.65 14.29 -1.90
N TRP A 14 1.42 15.21 -1.34
CA TRP A 14 2.81 14.96 -0.93
C TRP A 14 2.89 13.88 0.15
N ALA A 15 2.04 13.96 1.18
CA ALA A 15 1.98 12.94 2.22
C ALA A 15 1.62 11.57 1.65
N ALA A 16 0.58 11.49 0.81
CA ALA A 16 0.18 10.25 0.16
C ALA A 16 1.31 9.68 -0.72
N MET A 17 2.02 10.52 -1.47
CA MET A 17 3.17 10.11 -2.28
C MET A 17 4.29 9.52 -1.42
N LEU A 18 4.75 10.25 -0.39
CA LEU A 18 5.87 9.82 0.45
C LEU A 18 5.54 8.52 1.18
N LEU A 19 4.33 8.40 1.72
CA LEU A 19 3.90 7.19 2.42
C LEU A 19 3.70 6.01 1.47
N SER A 20 3.24 6.23 0.23
CA SER A 20 3.14 5.16 -0.78
C SER A 20 4.53 4.68 -1.20
N ALA A 21 5.50 5.59 -1.34
CA ALA A 21 6.88 5.24 -1.63
C ALA A 21 7.55 4.48 -0.47
N LEU A 22 7.29 4.90 0.79
CA LEU A 22 7.75 4.18 1.97
C LEU A 22 7.16 2.76 2.04
N TRP A 23 5.84 2.65 1.80
CA TRP A 23 5.15 1.37 1.73
C TRP A 23 5.78 0.45 0.68
N ALA A 24 6.10 0.99 -0.50
CA ALA A 24 6.77 0.22 -1.56
C ALA A 24 8.15 -0.29 -1.12
N GLY A 25 8.92 0.55 -0.42
CA GLY A 25 10.23 0.19 0.12
C GLY A 25 10.15 -0.93 1.16
N VAL A 26 9.18 -0.87 2.07
CA VAL A 26 8.93 -1.95 3.06
C VAL A 26 8.67 -3.28 2.36
N HIS A 27 7.84 -3.29 1.32
CA HIS A 27 7.51 -4.53 0.59
C HIS A 27 8.63 -5.00 -0.36
N LEU A 28 9.48 -4.10 -0.86
CA LEU A 28 10.65 -4.50 -1.63
C LEU A 28 11.64 -5.29 -0.79
N ASP A 29 11.81 -4.95 0.49
CA ASP A 29 12.66 -5.72 1.41
C ASP A 29 12.14 -7.16 1.56
N LEU A 30 10.81 -7.34 1.62
CA LEU A 30 10.15 -8.65 1.70
C LEU A 30 10.33 -9.52 0.44
N THR A 31 10.77 -8.95 -0.69
CA THR A 31 11.09 -9.74 -1.89
C THR A 31 12.29 -10.67 -1.68
N SER A 32 13.12 -10.39 -0.67
CA SER A 32 14.26 -11.22 -0.26
C SER A 32 13.89 -12.35 0.71
N ALA A 33 12.64 -12.41 1.19
CA ALA A 33 12.20 -13.40 2.16
C ALA A 33 12.26 -14.82 1.59
N VAL A 34 12.77 -15.76 2.40
CA VAL A 34 12.87 -17.18 2.04
C VAL A 34 11.88 -17.98 2.89
N LEU A 35 10.92 -18.62 2.23
CA LEU A 35 9.96 -19.52 2.85
C LEU A 35 10.45 -20.98 2.73
N PRO A 36 9.99 -21.88 3.63
CA PRO A 36 10.38 -23.29 3.59
C PRO A 36 10.03 -24.01 2.28
N ASN A 37 8.98 -23.55 1.58
CA ASN A 37 8.58 -24.06 0.28
C ASN A 37 9.15 -23.15 -0.84
N PRO A 38 10.00 -23.66 -1.75
CA PRO A 38 10.59 -22.86 -2.83
C PRO A 38 9.56 -22.23 -3.78
N THR A 39 8.46 -22.93 -4.06
CA THR A 39 7.36 -22.39 -4.89
C THR A 39 6.67 -21.25 -4.17
N ALA A 40 6.42 -21.38 -2.85
CA ALA A 40 5.86 -20.30 -2.05
C ALA A 40 6.79 -19.08 -2.03
N THR A 41 8.11 -19.29 -1.85
CA THR A 41 9.11 -18.23 -1.93
C THR A 41 9.02 -17.46 -3.25
N LEU A 42 8.97 -18.18 -4.38
CA LEU A 42 8.87 -17.55 -5.70
C LEU A 42 7.57 -16.73 -5.84
N ILE A 43 6.43 -17.29 -5.43
CA ILE A 43 5.12 -16.62 -5.50
C ILE A 43 5.14 -15.33 -4.67
N TYR A 44 5.58 -15.40 -3.40
CA TYR A 44 5.62 -14.25 -2.51
C TYR A 44 6.60 -13.18 -2.99
N ARG A 45 7.77 -13.57 -3.50
CA ARG A 45 8.73 -12.64 -4.08
C ARG A 45 8.16 -11.87 -5.27
N ILE A 46 7.48 -12.56 -6.19
CA ILE A 46 6.85 -11.91 -7.35
C ILE A 46 5.69 -11.02 -6.89
N PHE A 47 4.86 -11.51 -5.96
CA PHE A 47 3.73 -10.77 -5.40
C PHE A 47 4.19 -9.44 -4.77
N PHE A 48 5.17 -9.48 -3.87
CA PHE A 48 5.69 -8.27 -3.23
C PHE A 48 6.36 -7.32 -4.23
N GLY A 49 7.09 -7.84 -5.21
CA GLY A 49 7.67 -7.01 -6.27
C GLY A 49 6.60 -6.28 -7.10
N PHE A 50 5.51 -6.99 -7.42
CA PHE A 50 4.38 -6.43 -8.15
C PHE A 50 3.61 -5.39 -7.32
N THR A 51 3.29 -5.68 -6.06
CA THR A 51 2.56 -4.74 -5.20
C THR A 51 3.40 -3.50 -4.90
N SER A 52 4.71 -3.63 -4.68
CA SER A 52 5.63 -2.49 -4.59
C SER A 52 5.60 -1.62 -5.85
N ALA A 53 5.57 -2.23 -7.03
CA ALA A 53 5.45 -1.46 -8.29
C ALA A 53 4.11 -0.69 -8.35
N LEU A 54 2.99 -1.30 -7.93
CA LEU A 54 1.70 -0.60 -7.85
C LEU A 54 1.72 0.57 -6.86
N ALA A 55 2.37 0.41 -5.71
CA ALA A 55 2.52 1.48 -4.74
C ALA A 55 3.39 2.63 -5.26
N ILE A 56 4.43 2.35 -6.05
CA ILE A 56 5.21 3.38 -6.77
C ILE A 56 4.32 4.11 -7.79
N VAL A 57 3.50 3.39 -8.55
CA VAL A 57 2.54 3.99 -9.48
C VAL A 57 1.54 4.88 -8.73
N ALA A 58 1.05 4.44 -7.56
CA ALA A 58 0.19 5.25 -6.70
C ALA A 58 0.90 6.51 -6.21
N ALA A 59 2.17 6.40 -5.78
CA ALA A 59 2.99 7.52 -5.36
C ALA A 59 3.09 8.60 -6.46
N VAL A 60 3.42 8.17 -7.68
CA VAL A 60 3.46 9.06 -8.86
C VAL A 60 2.08 9.66 -9.15
N ALA A 61 1.02 8.87 -9.06
CA ALA A 61 -0.34 9.34 -9.28
C ALA A 61 -0.76 10.42 -8.27
N PHE A 62 -0.40 10.28 -7.00
CA PHE A 62 -0.69 11.27 -5.96
C PHE A 62 0.00 12.60 -6.23
N ILE A 63 1.32 12.59 -6.48
CA ILE A 63 2.07 13.84 -6.67
C ILE A 63 1.69 14.55 -7.97
N GLN A 64 1.47 13.79 -9.06
CA GLN A 64 1.00 14.33 -10.34
C GLN A 64 -0.48 14.74 -10.31
N GLY A 65 -1.21 14.39 -9.25
CA GLY A 65 -2.63 14.72 -9.11
C GLY A 65 -3.54 13.99 -10.09
N ILE A 66 -3.21 12.75 -10.47
CA ILE A 66 -3.99 11.93 -11.40
C ILE A 66 -5.23 11.38 -10.69
N LYS A 67 -6.26 12.22 -10.62
CA LYS A 67 -7.51 11.99 -9.85
C LYS A 67 -8.17 10.64 -10.09
N LYS A 68 -8.12 10.13 -11.33
CA LYS A 68 -8.72 8.84 -11.73
C LYS A 68 -8.10 7.64 -10.99
N LEU A 69 -6.88 7.80 -10.45
CA LEU A 69 -6.15 6.73 -9.78
C LEU A 69 -6.27 6.76 -8.26
N TYR A 70 -6.85 7.79 -7.64
CA TYR A 70 -7.00 7.82 -6.17
C TYR A 70 -7.92 6.72 -5.65
N PHE A 71 -9.03 6.46 -6.33
CA PHE A 71 -9.93 5.37 -5.93
C PHE A 71 -9.31 3.99 -6.17
N PRO A 72 -8.71 3.69 -7.34
CA PRO A 72 -7.90 2.48 -7.52
C PRO A 72 -6.81 2.31 -6.46
N ALA A 73 -6.08 3.38 -6.10
CA ALA A 73 -5.06 3.32 -5.04
C ALA A 73 -5.68 2.99 -3.67
N MET A 74 -6.82 3.58 -3.33
CA MET A 74 -7.56 3.24 -2.11
C MET A 74 -7.93 1.76 -2.07
N ILE A 75 -8.47 1.21 -3.17
CA ILE A 75 -8.84 -0.21 -3.26
C ILE A 75 -7.60 -1.09 -3.13
N PHE A 76 -6.49 -0.71 -3.74
CA PHE A 76 -5.22 -1.42 -3.60
C PHE A 76 -4.78 -1.54 -2.12
N PHE A 77 -4.76 -0.44 -1.36
CA PHE A 77 -4.38 -0.49 0.07
C PHE A 77 -5.42 -1.24 0.92
N ILE A 78 -6.72 -1.20 0.58
CA ILE A 78 -7.75 -2.01 1.27
C ILE A 78 -7.49 -3.50 1.07
N ILE A 79 -7.18 -3.92 -0.17
CA ILE A 79 -6.91 -5.32 -0.48
C ILE A 79 -5.68 -5.78 0.31
N ASP A 80 -4.61 -5.00 0.34
CA ASP A 80 -3.41 -5.37 1.08
C ASP A 80 -3.66 -5.47 2.59
N PHE A 81 -4.36 -4.49 3.17
CA PHE A 81 -4.75 -4.52 4.59
C PHE A 81 -5.52 -5.81 4.95
N ILE A 82 -6.46 -6.21 4.10
CA ILE A 82 -7.23 -7.44 4.28
C ILE A 82 -6.31 -8.66 4.18
N LEU A 83 -5.45 -8.74 3.17
CA LEU A 83 -4.53 -9.86 2.97
C LEU A 83 -3.52 -10.00 4.12
N LEU A 84 -2.95 -8.90 4.60
CA LEU A 84 -2.05 -8.89 5.75
C LEU A 84 -2.77 -9.36 7.02
N THR A 85 -4.00 -8.89 7.25
CA THR A 85 -4.81 -9.30 8.40
C THR A 85 -5.19 -10.79 8.31
N GLU A 86 -5.65 -11.25 7.15
CA GLU A 86 -6.08 -12.62 6.92
C GLU A 86 -4.91 -13.59 7.13
N THR A 87 -3.73 -13.30 6.57
CA THR A 87 -2.55 -14.17 6.70
C THR A 87 -1.99 -14.25 8.13
N ARG A 88 -2.46 -13.41 9.07
CA ARG A 88 -2.12 -13.43 10.51
C ARG A 88 -3.23 -14.01 11.39
N THR A 89 -4.41 -14.23 10.83
CA THR A 89 -5.58 -14.79 11.53
C THR A 89 -6.02 -16.14 10.98
N ALA A 90 -5.61 -16.48 9.75
CA ALA A 90 -5.88 -17.72 9.05
C ALA A 90 -4.63 -18.24 8.31
N PRO A 91 -4.59 -19.55 7.96
CA PRO A 91 -3.48 -20.12 7.21
C PRO A 91 -3.33 -19.45 5.84
N ALA A 92 -2.12 -18.95 5.54
CA ALA A 92 -1.86 -18.31 4.26
C ALA A 92 -1.89 -19.33 3.11
N LEU A 93 -2.56 -18.99 2.01
CA LEU A 93 -2.91 -19.90 0.91
C LEU A 93 -1.75 -20.78 0.40
N PHE A 94 -0.56 -20.20 0.19
CA PHE A 94 0.60 -20.92 -0.36
C PHE A 94 1.60 -21.42 0.69
N VAL A 95 1.37 -21.14 1.97
CA VAL A 95 2.24 -21.57 3.08
C VAL A 95 1.56 -22.64 3.96
N GLY A 96 0.22 -22.64 4.00
CA GLY A 96 -0.57 -23.57 4.81
C GLY A 96 -0.47 -23.34 6.32
N LYS A 97 0.11 -22.20 6.74
CA LYS A 97 0.28 -21.82 8.15
C LYS A 97 -0.04 -20.35 8.33
N VAL A 98 -0.44 -19.99 9.55
CA VAL A 98 -0.56 -18.59 9.96
C VAL A 98 0.84 -17.97 9.95
N LEU A 99 0.98 -16.81 9.32
CA LEU A 99 2.26 -16.11 9.25
C LEU A 99 2.51 -15.34 10.56
N PRO A 100 3.77 -15.26 11.02
CA PRO A 100 4.10 -14.49 12.21
C PRO A 100 3.87 -12.99 11.98
N VAL A 101 3.58 -12.30 13.08
CA VAL A 101 3.67 -10.84 13.15
C VAL A 101 5.15 -10.46 13.26
N ASN A 102 5.55 -9.43 12.53
CA ASN A 102 6.88 -8.84 12.59
C ASN A 102 6.76 -7.33 12.33
N PRO A 103 7.83 -6.55 12.58
CA PRO A 103 7.76 -5.09 12.46
C PRO A 103 7.32 -4.59 11.07
N TYR A 104 7.68 -5.30 9.99
CA TYR A 104 7.27 -4.92 8.64
C TYR A 104 5.75 -4.99 8.46
N VAL A 105 5.11 -6.01 9.05
CA VAL A 105 3.64 -6.17 9.00
C VAL A 105 2.94 -5.03 9.75
N GLU A 106 3.43 -4.70 10.93
CA GLU A 106 2.86 -3.63 11.75
C GLU A 106 2.98 -2.27 11.04
N ILE A 107 4.14 -2.01 10.45
CA ILE A 107 4.38 -0.82 9.64
C ILE A 107 3.44 -0.80 8.42
N SER A 108 3.33 -1.91 7.69
CA SER A 108 2.45 -1.99 6.52
C SER A 108 0.98 -1.73 6.87
N LEU A 109 0.45 -2.39 7.91
CA LEU A 109 -0.94 -2.20 8.35
C LEU A 109 -1.22 -0.75 8.76
N ALA A 110 -0.27 -0.10 9.45
CA ALA A 110 -0.40 1.31 9.82
C ALA A 110 -0.39 2.21 8.57
N LEU A 111 0.52 1.94 7.63
CA LEU A 111 0.59 2.67 6.36
C LEU A 111 -0.67 2.48 5.52
N ASP A 112 -1.24 1.28 5.47
CA ASP A 112 -2.48 0.99 4.75
C ASP A 112 -3.63 1.85 5.29
N ILE A 113 -3.85 1.86 6.61
CA ILE A 113 -4.90 2.67 7.23
C ILE A 113 -4.76 4.15 6.84
N ILE A 114 -3.54 4.68 6.93
CA ILE A 114 -3.26 6.09 6.59
C ILE A 114 -3.49 6.34 5.10
N LEU A 115 -3.00 5.46 4.22
CA LEU A 115 -3.10 5.61 2.78
C LEU A 115 -4.53 5.42 2.27
N ILE A 116 -5.32 4.55 2.88
CA ILE A 116 -6.77 4.42 2.65
C ILE A 116 -7.46 5.75 2.97
N ALA A 117 -7.19 6.32 4.16
CA ALA A 117 -7.78 7.58 4.57
C ALA A 117 -7.39 8.75 3.65
N LEU A 118 -6.09 8.89 3.34
CA LEU A 118 -5.59 9.92 2.43
C LEU A 118 -6.19 9.78 1.03
N SER A 119 -6.24 8.56 0.49
CA SER A 119 -6.83 8.28 -0.82
C SER A 119 -8.32 8.59 -0.85
N ALA A 120 -9.06 8.23 0.20
CA ALA A 120 -10.48 8.52 0.33
C ALA A 120 -10.74 10.03 0.39
N VAL A 121 -9.97 10.77 1.20
CA VAL A 121 -10.06 12.23 1.29
C VAL A 121 -9.74 12.88 -0.06
N LEU A 122 -8.60 12.52 -0.68
CA LEU A 122 -8.19 13.02 -1.99
C LEU A 122 -9.25 12.72 -3.06
N TRP A 123 -9.77 11.50 -3.11
CA TRP A 123 -10.84 11.12 -4.03
C TRP A 123 -12.12 11.92 -3.81
N ARG A 124 -12.46 12.24 -2.55
CA ARG A 124 -13.65 13.02 -2.22
C ARG A 124 -13.51 14.49 -2.62
N ILE A 125 -12.35 15.11 -2.37
CA ILE A 125 -12.12 16.53 -2.66
C ILE A 125 -11.88 16.78 -4.16
N ASP A 126 -11.24 15.85 -4.87
CA ASP A 126 -10.92 15.98 -6.31
C ASP A 126 -11.99 15.38 -7.22
N ARG A 127 -13.15 14.99 -6.69
CA ARG A 127 -14.25 14.39 -7.46
C ARG A 127 -14.94 15.35 -8.45
N LYS A 128 -14.40 16.56 -8.64
CA LYS A 128 -14.86 17.58 -9.58
C LYS A 128 -13.73 17.91 -10.56
#